data_AF-A0A9Q0EKQ1-F1
#
_entry.id   AF-A0A9Q0EKQ1-F1
#
_cell.length_a   1.000
_cell.length_b   1.000
_cell.length_c   1.000
_cell.angle_alpha   90.00
_cell.angle_beta   90.00
_cell.angle_gamma   90.00
#
_symmetry.space_group_name_H-M   'P 1'
#
loop_
_entity.id
_entity.type
_entity.pdbx_description
1 polymer ?
#
loop_
_entity_poly.entity_id
_entity_poly.type
_entity_poly.pdbx_seq_one_letter_code
_entity_poly.pdbx_strand_id
1 'polypeptide(L)'
;MVRNKKASRPLDPILPILFQFLSHYLSGFNCSTHGPRISTQGKRMICPSFAIFSLPFTGTTKVFEDYDPRLLEHRQNELQAKKQLFQSSEMELKCLRDSEEQWESFDSIKKVFNLYRTPISDYVIEHWRDDDFFGNQFMNGPNPNFIKRCSELPDNFPVTEEMVKPFLASGSSLANEMTRGNVFICNYKRMQDLPTAWTGGKPAALTAALCLLYLTPDQKLVPIAIQTSLLANGSNELSRRALSETTYSSLCLPENLEARGLMSLPNFYYRDDALRNWNIINRFVKAMVDYYYPSDTSVSMDTELQDWIKDIFMFGFLSNTNSGIPQRFQTAEEVIKFITMVIYTSSVHHASVNNGQFDFIWPPNSPLIMRKGPPHTKGQTNLQTIFETMPLKGISSYFVTLGWLLTKKYTGYVSIVRH
;
A
#
# COMPACT_ATOMS: atom_id res chain seq x y z
N MET A 1 7.38 -50.75 30.94
CA MET A 1 8.23 -49.55 30.77
C MET A 1 8.49 -49.31 29.30
N VAL A 2 7.98 -48.23 28.71
CA VAL A 2 8.40 -47.75 27.38
C VAL A 2 8.57 -46.24 27.47
N ARG A 3 9.82 -45.75 27.33
CA ARG A 3 10.13 -44.32 27.37
C ARG A 3 9.90 -43.70 25.99
N ASN A 4 8.91 -42.82 25.89
CA ASN A 4 8.64 -42.07 24.66
C ASN A 4 9.64 -40.90 24.56
N LYS A 5 10.60 -40.95 23.61
CA LYS A 5 11.46 -39.81 23.29
C LYS A 5 10.70 -38.83 22.41
N LYS A 6 10.22 -37.71 22.96
CA LYS A 6 9.84 -36.55 22.15
C LYS A 6 11.12 -35.91 21.59
N ALA A 7 11.29 -35.93 20.27
CA ALA A 7 12.34 -35.18 19.61
C ALA A 7 12.01 -33.68 19.64
N SER A 8 12.92 -32.87 20.19
CA SER A 8 12.86 -31.41 20.12
C SER A 8 13.13 -30.95 18.68
N ARG A 9 12.15 -30.33 18.02
CA ARG A 9 12.40 -29.57 16.80
C ARG A 9 13.22 -28.31 17.16
N PRO A 10 14.23 -27.92 16.37
CA PRO A 10 14.91 -26.65 16.58
C PRO A 10 13.94 -25.48 16.37
N LEU A 11 14.09 -24.43 17.18
CA LEU A 11 13.35 -23.18 17.03
C LEU A 11 13.75 -22.46 15.74
N ASP A 12 12.78 -21.84 15.09
CA ASP A 12 12.91 -21.20 13.78
C ASP A 12 13.83 -19.96 13.86
N PRO A 13 14.86 -19.79 13.00
CA PRO A 13 15.73 -18.60 13.01
C PRO A 13 15.01 -17.28 12.69
N ILE A 14 13.77 -17.29 12.21
CA ILE A 14 12.94 -16.08 12.10
C ILE A 14 12.47 -15.59 13.47
N LEU A 15 12.19 -16.49 14.42
CA LEU A 15 11.77 -16.09 15.77
C LEU A 15 12.80 -15.12 16.38
N PRO A 16 14.10 -15.46 16.52
CA PRO A 16 15.14 -14.59 17.10
C PRO A 16 15.23 -13.15 16.61
N ILE A 17 14.84 -12.81 15.38
CA ILE A 17 14.97 -11.45 14.84
C ILE A 17 13.75 -10.59 15.24
N LEU A 18 12.54 -11.15 15.10
CA LEU A 18 11.34 -10.58 15.72
C LEU A 18 11.46 -10.58 17.25
N PHE A 19 12.12 -11.59 17.83
CA PHE A 19 12.52 -11.65 19.24
C PHE A 19 13.48 -10.53 19.58
N GLN A 20 14.50 -10.21 18.77
CA GLN A 20 15.39 -9.10 19.09
C GLN A 20 14.69 -7.76 19.03
N PHE A 21 13.79 -7.56 18.06
CA PHE A 21 13.02 -6.31 17.95
C PHE A 21 11.98 -6.14 19.08
N LEU A 22 11.36 -7.22 19.55
CA LEU A 22 10.41 -7.19 20.66
C LEU A 22 11.11 -7.28 22.03
N SER A 23 12.06 -8.20 22.23
CA SER A 23 12.81 -8.39 23.48
C SER A 23 13.72 -7.23 23.87
N HIS A 24 14.09 -6.32 22.94
CA HIS A 24 14.77 -5.06 23.31
C HIS A 24 13.82 -4.00 23.89
N TYR A 25 12.50 -4.17 23.75
CA TYR A 25 11.46 -3.28 24.28
C TYR A 25 10.61 -3.93 25.39
N LEU A 26 10.64 -5.26 25.52
CA LEU A 26 9.91 -6.05 26.52
C LEU A 26 10.78 -6.48 27.72
N SER A 27 12.00 -5.94 27.87
CA SER A 27 12.99 -6.39 28.87
C SER A 27 12.77 -5.82 30.29
N GLY A 28 11.52 -5.72 30.75
CA GLY A 28 11.15 -5.17 32.06
C GLY A 28 11.37 -6.11 33.26
N PHE A 29 11.62 -7.41 33.04
CA PHE A 29 11.71 -8.40 34.12
C PHE A 29 13.06 -9.11 34.20
N ASN A 30 14.01 -8.47 34.88
CA ASN A 30 15.02 -9.22 35.63
C ASN A 30 15.37 -8.48 36.92
N CYS A 31 14.86 -8.99 38.06
CA CYS A 31 15.18 -8.47 39.39
C CYS A 31 16.56 -8.97 39.85
N SER A 32 17.57 -8.58 39.08
CA SER A 32 19.00 -8.77 39.36
C SER A 32 19.71 -7.48 38.96
N THR A 33 20.63 -7.00 39.77
CA THR A 33 21.09 -5.60 39.87
C THR A 33 21.74 -4.97 38.61
N HIS A 34 21.76 -5.63 37.46
CA HIS A 34 22.34 -5.16 36.19
C HIS A 34 21.38 -5.33 34.99
N GLY A 35 20.19 -4.71 35.04
CA GLY A 35 19.41 -4.41 33.82
C GLY A 35 20.13 -3.37 32.94
N PRO A 36 20.15 -3.50 31.60
CA PRO A 36 21.22 -2.90 30.81
C PRO A 36 21.04 -1.41 30.52
N ARG A 37 22.14 -0.66 30.56
CA ARG A 37 22.29 0.75 30.10
C ARG A 37 22.09 0.94 28.57
N ILE A 38 21.47 -0.02 27.88
CA ILE A 38 21.34 -0.05 26.41
C ILE A 38 20.25 0.91 25.93
N SER A 39 19.15 1.12 26.66
CA SER A 39 18.04 1.98 26.20
C SER A 39 18.44 3.44 25.98
N THR A 40 19.31 3.99 26.85
CA THR A 40 19.88 5.34 26.66
C THR A 40 20.94 5.43 25.57
N GLN A 41 21.57 4.31 25.21
CA GLN A 41 22.51 4.23 24.09
C GLN A 41 21.77 4.06 22.74
N GLY A 42 20.67 3.31 22.74
CA GLY A 42 19.71 3.20 21.63
C GLY A 42 19.08 4.54 21.27
N LYS A 43 18.56 5.29 22.26
CA LYS A 43 18.05 6.66 22.05
C LYS A 43 19.11 7.67 21.57
N ARG A 44 20.41 7.35 21.69
CA ARG A 44 21.53 8.16 21.13
C ARG A 44 21.94 7.75 19.71
N MET A 45 21.87 6.47 19.37
CA MET A 45 22.17 5.98 18.00
C MET A 45 20.97 6.17 17.06
N ILE A 46 19.77 5.82 17.51
CA ILE A 46 18.49 6.13 16.84
C ILE A 46 17.96 7.40 17.49
N CYS A 47 18.66 8.51 17.26
CA CYS A 47 18.12 9.82 17.62
C CYS A 47 16.94 10.13 16.69
N PRO A 48 15.72 10.42 17.20
CA PRO A 48 14.61 10.94 16.40
C PRO A 48 14.88 12.41 16.07
N SER A 49 15.99 12.68 15.39
CA SER A 49 16.06 13.81 14.47
C SER A 49 14.88 13.66 13.51
N PHE A 50 14.15 14.77 13.28
CA PHE A 50 12.82 14.86 12.64
C PHE A 50 12.55 13.86 11.48
N ALA A 51 13.59 13.49 10.73
CA ALA A 51 13.60 12.62 9.55
C ALA A 51 12.68 11.38 9.59
N ILE A 52 12.62 10.60 10.68
CA ILE A 52 11.88 9.31 10.69
C ILE A 52 10.41 9.49 10.30
N PHE A 53 9.79 10.59 10.72
CA PHE A 53 8.40 10.90 10.42
C PHE A 53 8.25 12.14 9.51
N SER A 54 9.34 12.91 9.29
CA SER A 54 9.35 14.09 8.43
C SER A 54 9.87 13.86 7.01
N LEU A 55 10.20 12.64 6.60
CA LEU A 55 10.72 12.35 5.24
C LEU A 55 9.80 12.85 4.10
N PRO A 56 8.45 12.81 4.19
CA PRO A 56 7.56 13.45 3.22
C PRO A 56 7.52 14.99 3.32
N PHE A 57 8.07 15.59 4.38
CA PHE A 57 7.74 16.94 4.83
C PHE A 57 8.89 17.94 4.70
N THR A 58 10.15 17.53 4.85
CA THR A 58 11.28 18.47 4.94
C THR A 58 11.96 18.76 3.59
N GLY A 59 11.51 18.15 2.49
CA GLY A 59 12.11 18.31 1.14
C GLY A 59 13.60 17.92 1.05
N THR A 60 14.14 17.34 2.12
CA THR A 60 15.55 17.04 2.31
C THR A 60 15.70 15.53 2.35
N THR A 61 16.23 14.98 1.26
CA THR A 61 16.64 13.57 1.19
C THR A 61 17.86 13.36 2.09
N LYS A 62 17.66 13.30 3.41
CA LYS A 62 18.66 12.70 4.28
C LYS A 62 18.74 11.24 3.89
N VAL A 63 19.87 10.85 3.30
CA VAL A 63 20.27 9.45 3.23
C VAL A 63 20.24 8.94 4.67
N PHE A 64 19.49 7.87 4.90
CA PHE A 64 19.43 7.26 6.21
C PHE A 64 20.76 6.55 6.45
N GLU A 65 21.68 7.21 7.15
CA GLU A 65 22.90 6.59 7.64
C GLU A 65 22.51 5.67 8.80
N ASP A 66 22.35 4.38 8.51
CA ASP A 66 22.20 3.35 9.54
C ASP A 66 23.49 3.27 10.35
N TYR A 67 23.55 4.00 11.47
CA TYR A 67 24.69 3.91 12.38
C TYR A 67 24.78 2.57 13.15
N ASP A 68 23.82 1.66 12.96
CA ASP A 68 23.87 0.31 13.52
C ASP A 68 24.65 -0.64 12.61
N PRO A 69 25.83 -1.14 13.03
CA PRO A 69 26.66 -2.02 12.20
C PRO A 69 25.95 -3.31 11.76
N ARG A 70 24.93 -3.76 12.49
CA ARG A 70 24.16 -4.99 12.19
C ARG A 70 23.27 -4.85 10.96
N LEU A 71 22.86 -3.63 10.63
CA LEU A 71 22.00 -3.34 9.47
C LEU A 71 22.81 -2.86 8.27
N LEU A 72 23.99 -2.28 8.51
CA LEU A 72 24.83 -1.65 7.49
C LEU A 72 25.20 -2.62 6.35
N GLU A 73 25.74 -3.81 6.65
CA GLU A 73 26.14 -4.80 5.64
C GLU A 73 24.95 -5.27 4.79
N HIS A 74 23.83 -5.58 5.45
CA HIS A 74 22.61 -6.03 4.79
C HIS A 74 22.05 -4.97 3.83
N ARG A 75 22.00 -3.70 4.27
CA ARG A 75 21.55 -2.55 3.47
C ARG A 75 22.51 -2.23 2.32
N GLN A 76 23.82 -2.35 2.54
CA GLN A 76 24.83 -2.20 1.49
C GLN A 76 24.67 -3.27 0.39
N ASN A 77 24.50 -4.53 0.78
CA ASN A 77 24.28 -5.64 -0.14
C ASN A 77 22.97 -5.49 -0.95
N GLU A 78 21.86 -5.11 -0.31
CA GLU A 78 20.61 -4.80 -1.01
C GLU A 78 20.79 -3.63 -2.01
N LEU A 79 21.39 -2.52 -1.56
CA LEU A 79 21.58 -1.33 -2.38
C LEU A 79 22.52 -1.60 -3.57
N GLN A 80 23.57 -2.39 -3.38
CA GLN A 80 24.49 -2.78 -4.46
C GLN A 80 23.79 -3.67 -5.49
N ALA A 81 23.04 -4.69 -5.05
CA ALA A 81 22.29 -5.56 -5.95
C ALA A 81 21.24 -4.77 -6.76
N LYS A 82 20.49 -3.86 -6.11
CA LYS A 82 19.52 -2.99 -6.78
C LYS A 82 20.18 -2.01 -7.76
N LYS A 83 21.34 -1.43 -7.43
CA LYS A 83 22.11 -0.56 -8.34
C LYS A 83 22.58 -1.30 -9.59
N GLN A 84 23.15 -2.51 -9.44
CA GLN A 84 23.60 -3.32 -10.56
C GLN A 84 22.45 -3.69 -11.51
N LEU A 85 21.31 -4.10 -10.94
CA LEU A 85 20.13 -4.46 -11.74
C LEU A 85 19.50 -3.24 -12.44
N PHE A 86 19.46 -2.07 -11.77
CA PHE A 86 19.02 -0.80 -12.37
C PHE A 86 19.94 -0.44 -13.55
N GLN A 87 21.27 -0.49 -13.38
CA GLN A 87 22.24 -0.19 -14.44
C GLN A 87 22.16 -1.12 -15.65
N SER A 88 21.92 -2.44 -15.45
CA SER A 88 21.69 -3.37 -16.57
C SER A 88 20.44 -2.97 -17.36
N SER A 89 19.35 -2.70 -16.64
CA SER A 89 18.06 -2.32 -17.22
C SER A 89 18.14 -0.99 -17.98
N GLU A 90 18.85 0.01 -17.42
CA GLU A 90 19.12 1.30 -18.07
C GLU A 90 19.85 1.13 -19.40
N MET A 91 20.81 0.20 -19.48
CA MET A 91 21.59 -0.05 -20.70
C MET A 91 20.77 -0.79 -21.76
N GLU A 92 20.00 -1.82 -21.36
CA GLU A 92 19.13 -2.60 -22.26
C GLU A 92 18.01 -1.74 -22.88
N LEU A 93 17.46 -0.78 -22.12
CA LEU A 93 16.38 0.11 -22.57
C LEU A 93 16.84 1.51 -22.99
N LYS A 94 18.14 1.76 -23.11
CA LYS A 94 18.72 3.11 -23.29
C LYS A 94 18.03 3.92 -24.40
N CYS A 95 17.91 3.36 -25.60
CA CYS A 95 17.29 4.06 -26.75
C CYS A 95 15.82 4.41 -26.53
N LEU A 96 15.09 3.61 -25.74
CA LEU A 96 13.71 3.94 -25.36
C LEU A 96 13.67 4.98 -24.24
N ARG A 97 14.59 4.88 -23.27
CA ARG A 97 14.68 5.77 -22.10
C ARG A 97 15.04 7.21 -22.48
N ASP A 98 15.98 7.38 -23.39
CA ASP A 98 16.47 8.69 -23.85
C ASP A 98 15.49 9.34 -24.87
N SER A 99 14.36 8.69 -25.18
CA SER A 99 13.39 9.14 -26.19
C SER A 99 12.29 10.04 -25.61
N GLU A 100 12.20 11.25 -26.15
CA GLU A 100 11.10 12.20 -25.90
C GLU A 100 9.89 12.00 -26.84
N GLU A 101 9.85 10.89 -27.58
CA GLU A 101 8.81 10.63 -28.58
C GLU A 101 7.49 10.11 -27.96
N GLN A 102 6.41 10.28 -28.71
CA GLN A 102 5.11 9.69 -28.41
C GLN A 102 5.05 8.24 -28.90
N TRP A 103 4.19 7.43 -28.27
CA TRP A 103 3.86 6.11 -28.79
C TRP A 103 2.97 6.20 -30.02
N GLU A 104 3.22 5.37 -31.03
CA GLU A 104 2.50 5.33 -32.30
C GLU A 104 1.37 4.30 -32.30
N SER A 105 1.47 3.29 -31.44
CA SER A 105 0.55 2.16 -31.34
C SER A 105 0.65 1.50 -29.97
N PHE A 106 -0.37 0.74 -29.57
CA PHE A 106 -0.27 -0.06 -28.34
C PHE A 106 0.77 -1.19 -28.48
N ASP A 107 1.01 -1.70 -29.69
CA ASP A 107 2.02 -2.72 -29.94
C ASP A 107 3.46 -2.19 -29.85
N SER A 108 3.71 -0.91 -30.15
CA SER A 108 5.04 -0.33 -29.90
C SER A 108 5.33 -0.18 -28.41
N ILE A 109 4.33 0.05 -27.56
CA ILE A 109 4.49 0.05 -26.09
C ILE A 109 4.89 -1.35 -25.58
N LYS A 110 4.41 -2.45 -26.20
CA LYS A 110 4.70 -3.83 -25.76
C LYS A 110 6.21 -4.13 -25.74
N LYS A 111 6.97 -3.44 -26.58
CA LYS A 111 8.44 -3.55 -26.67
C LYS A 111 9.15 -3.23 -25.35
N VAL A 112 8.57 -2.39 -24.48
CA VAL A 112 9.13 -2.12 -23.13
C VAL A 112 9.14 -3.38 -22.27
N PHE A 113 8.14 -4.25 -22.45
CA PHE A 113 8.00 -5.53 -21.76
C PHE A 113 8.71 -6.68 -22.48
N ASN A 114 9.44 -6.46 -23.59
CA ASN A 114 10.15 -7.57 -24.24
C ASN A 114 11.31 -8.13 -23.39
N LEU A 115 11.88 -7.34 -22.49
CA LEU A 115 12.95 -7.76 -21.58
C LEU A 115 12.42 -8.42 -20.31
N TYR A 116 11.29 -7.91 -19.81
CA TYR A 116 10.70 -8.29 -18.53
C TYR A 116 9.22 -8.61 -18.75
N ARG A 117 8.82 -9.86 -18.48
CA ARG A 117 7.42 -10.33 -18.57
C ARG A 117 7.08 -11.21 -17.39
N THR A 118 5.81 -11.23 -17.03
CA THR A 118 5.19 -12.22 -16.17
C THR A 118 3.88 -12.69 -16.82
N PRO A 119 3.34 -13.86 -16.45
CA PRO A 119 2.02 -14.27 -16.92
C PRO A 119 0.91 -13.26 -16.59
N ILE A 120 1.08 -12.47 -15.52
CA ILE A 120 0.12 -11.43 -15.12
C ILE A 120 0.29 -10.17 -15.98
N SER A 121 1.52 -9.74 -16.30
CA SER A 121 1.72 -8.60 -17.22
C SER A 121 1.16 -8.90 -18.62
N ASP A 122 1.28 -10.16 -19.06
CA ASP A 122 0.72 -10.60 -20.33
C ASP A 122 -0.82 -10.54 -20.32
N TYR A 123 -1.44 -11.07 -19.26
CA TYR A 123 -2.89 -10.95 -19.04
C TYR A 123 -3.35 -9.48 -19.00
N VAL A 124 -2.63 -8.59 -18.31
CA VAL A 124 -2.93 -7.15 -18.25
C VAL A 124 -2.85 -6.51 -19.65
N ILE A 125 -1.84 -6.85 -20.45
CA ILE A 125 -1.68 -6.32 -21.81
C ILE A 125 -2.84 -6.74 -22.73
N GLU A 126 -3.41 -7.93 -22.52
CA GLU A 126 -4.55 -8.46 -23.27
C GLU A 126 -5.89 -7.85 -22.78
N HIS A 127 -6.09 -7.75 -21.46
CA HIS A 127 -7.39 -7.45 -20.84
C HIS A 127 -7.59 -6.01 -20.33
N TRP A 128 -6.62 -5.09 -20.43
CA TRP A 128 -6.75 -3.72 -19.87
C TRP A 128 -7.93 -2.88 -20.38
N ARG A 129 -8.61 -3.31 -21.45
CA ARG A 129 -9.81 -2.64 -21.99
C ARG A 129 -11.13 -3.23 -21.50
N ASP A 130 -11.09 -4.35 -20.79
CA ASP A 130 -12.29 -5.05 -20.35
C ASP A 130 -12.81 -4.40 -19.06
N ASP A 131 -14.07 -3.98 -19.05
CA ASP A 131 -14.70 -3.23 -17.94
C ASP A 131 -14.70 -4.03 -16.62
N ASP A 132 -14.82 -5.36 -16.69
CA ASP A 132 -14.75 -6.24 -15.53
C ASP A 132 -13.31 -6.43 -15.03
N PHE A 133 -12.31 -6.39 -15.91
CA PHE A 133 -10.90 -6.35 -15.50
C PHE A 133 -10.52 -5.00 -14.87
N PHE A 134 -11.00 -3.88 -15.43
CA PHE A 134 -10.85 -2.55 -14.83
C PHE A 134 -11.44 -2.52 -13.40
N GLY A 135 -12.67 -3.03 -13.22
CA GLY A 135 -13.28 -3.12 -11.90
C GLY A 135 -12.58 -4.12 -10.96
N ASN A 136 -12.13 -5.27 -11.46
CA ASN A 136 -11.41 -6.28 -10.66
C ASN A 136 -10.13 -5.71 -10.03
N GLN A 137 -9.42 -4.81 -10.72
CA GLN A 137 -8.18 -4.20 -10.20
C GLN A 137 -8.38 -3.38 -8.91
N PHE A 138 -9.58 -2.87 -8.63
CA PHE A 138 -9.89 -2.22 -7.34
C PHE A 138 -10.01 -3.20 -6.17
N MET A 139 -10.13 -4.50 -6.44
CA MET A 139 -10.18 -5.58 -5.45
C MET A 139 -8.88 -6.39 -5.41
N ASN A 140 -8.31 -6.74 -6.56
CA ASN A 140 -7.22 -7.71 -6.66
C ASN A 140 -5.99 -7.17 -7.42
N GLY A 141 -6.02 -5.91 -7.86
CA GLY A 141 -4.86 -5.22 -8.42
C GLY A 141 -3.94 -4.64 -7.34
N PRO A 142 -2.98 -3.77 -7.72
CA PRO A 142 -1.91 -3.31 -6.83
C PRO A 142 -2.36 -2.32 -5.73
N ASN A 143 -3.64 -1.90 -5.69
CA ASN A 143 -4.14 -0.96 -4.70
C ASN A 143 -5.62 -1.22 -4.28
N PRO A 144 -5.87 -2.24 -3.43
CA PRO A 144 -7.22 -2.61 -2.97
C PRO A 144 -7.79 -1.70 -1.86
N ASN A 145 -7.21 -0.52 -1.63
CA ASN A 145 -7.43 0.28 -0.43
C ASN A 145 -8.43 1.43 -0.58
N PHE A 146 -8.88 1.73 -1.81
CA PHE A 146 -9.71 2.89 -2.11
C PHE A 146 -11.20 2.57 -2.33
N ILE A 147 -11.53 1.37 -2.78
CA ILE A 147 -12.93 0.96 -2.98
C ILE A 147 -13.68 0.91 -1.65
N LYS A 148 -14.91 1.42 -1.64
CA LYS A 148 -15.87 1.25 -0.54
C LYS A 148 -17.28 1.06 -1.09
N ARG A 149 -18.17 0.43 -0.33
CA ARG A 149 -19.60 0.36 -0.63
C ARG A 149 -20.20 1.77 -0.66
N CYS A 150 -21.08 2.03 -1.62
CA CYS A 150 -21.75 3.30 -1.84
C CYS A 150 -23.23 3.14 -1.50
N SER A 151 -23.64 3.62 -0.32
CA SER A 151 -25.06 3.68 0.09
C SER A 151 -25.76 4.95 -0.40
N GLU A 152 -24.98 5.97 -0.75
CA GLU A 152 -25.42 7.30 -1.17
C GLU A 152 -24.35 7.91 -2.08
N LEU A 153 -24.75 8.69 -3.09
CA LEU A 153 -23.83 9.43 -3.96
C LEU A 153 -23.29 10.66 -3.23
N PRO A 154 -22.00 11.02 -3.39
CA PRO A 154 -21.51 12.34 -2.97
C PRO A 154 -22.24 13.47 -3.70
N ASP A 155 -22.60 14.55 -3.00
CA ASP A 155 -23.28 15.74 -3.57
C ASP A 155 -22.61 16.29 -4.84
N ASN A 156 -21.27 16.18 -4.90
CA ASN A 156 -20.48 16.64 -6.04
C ASN A 156 -20.35 15.61 -7.17
N PHE A 157 -21.20 14.58 -7.21
CA PHE A 157 -21.23 13.52 -8.22
C PHE A 157 -22.66 13.32 -8.78
N PRO A 158 -23.11 14.18 -9.73
CA PRO A 158 -24.49 14.24 -10.21
C PRO A 158 -24.80 13.12 -11.23
N VAL A 159 -24.60 11.87 -10.83
CA VAL A 159 -25.02 10.69 -11.59
C VAL A 159 -26.53 10.51 -11.43
N THR A 160 -27.27 10.49 -12.53
CA THR A 160 -28.72 10.27 -12.51
C THR A 160 -29.05 8.80 -12.83
N GLU A 161 -30.27 8.38 -12.47
CA GLU A 161 -30.80 7.04 -12.77
C GLU A 161 -30.68 6.71 -14.27
N GLU A 162 -31.02 7.66 -15.14
CA GLU A 162 -31.01 7.50 -16.60
C GLU A 162 -29.61 7.26 -17.16
N MET A 163 -28.57 7.82 -16.53
CA MET A 163 -27.18 7.64 -16.96
C MET A 163 -26.71 6.20 -16.74
N VAL A 164 -27.17 5.55 -15.67
CA VAL A 164 -26.68 4.22 -15.25
C VAL A 164 -27.65 3.08 -15.56
N LYS A 165 -28.94 3.39 -15.80
CA LYS A 165 -30.00 2.40 -16.09
C LYS A 165 -29.60 1.31 -17.08
N PRO A 166 -28.89 1.58 -18.20
CA PRO A 166 -28.54 0.53 -19.17
C PRO A 166 -27.56 -0.53 -18.64
N PHE A 167 -26.84 -0.26 -17.54
CA PHE A 167 -25.85 -1.17 -16.94
C PHE A 167 -26.39 -1.96 -15.74
N LEU A 168 -27.55 -1.57 -15.20
CA LEU A 168 -28.14 -2.21 -14.02
C LEU A 168 -28.97 -3.44 -14.41
N ALA A 169 -29.14 -4.36 -13.45
CA ALA A 169 -30.03 -5.51 -13.64
C ALA A 169 -31.46 -5.09 -14.05
N SER A 170 -32.05 -5.81 -14.99
CA SER A 170 -33.39 -5.51 -15.54
C SER A 170 -34.45 -5.38 -14.43
N GLY A 171 -35.25 -4.32 -14.51
CA GLY A 171 -36.26 -3.98 -13.50
C GLY A 171 -35.72 -3.36 -12.21
N SER A 172 -34.40 -3.21 -12.03
CA SER A 172 -33.81 -2.55 -10.86
C SER A 172 -33.60 -1.03 -11.05
N SER A 173 -33.09 -0.35 -10.04
CA SER A 173 -32.71 1.07 -10.03
C SER A 173 -31.44 1.30 -9.22
N LEU A 174 -30.79 2.46 -9.39
CA LEU A 174 -29.56 2.79 -8.67
C LEU A 174 -29.78 2.76 -7.15
N ALA A 175 -30.88 3.33 -6.67
CA ALA A 175 -31.25 3.32 -5.26
C ALA A 175 -31.50 1.91 -4.71
N ASN A 176 -32.12 1.02 -5.51
CA ASN A 176 -32.32 -0.38 -5.13
C ASN A 176 -30.99 -1.14 -5.06
N GLU A 177 -30.09 -0.94 -6.03
CA GLU A 177 -28.77 -1.58 -6.03
C GLU A 177 -27.84 -1.03 -4.92
N MET A 178 -27.91 0.26 -4.58
CA MET A 178 -27.24 0.84 -3.40
C MET A 178 -27.75 0.21 -2.10
N THR A 179 -29.07 0.07 -1.96
CA THR A 179 -29.72 -0.55 -0.80
C THR A 179 -29.36 -2.03 -0.65
N ARG A 180 -29.24 -2.76 -1.79
CA ARG A 180 -28.74 -4.14 -1.84
C ARG A 180 -27.24 -4.26 -1.56
N GLY A 181 -26.51 -3.14 -1.60
CA GLY A 181 -25.06 -3.10 -1.40
C GLY A 181 -24.24 -3.50 -2.62
N ASN A 182 -24.83 -3.47 -3.82
CA ASN A 182 -24.18 -3.82 -5.09
C ASN A 182 -23.46 -2.64 -5.76
N VAL A 183 -23.53 -1.44 -5.19
CA VAL A 183 -22.86 -0.24 -5.74
C VAL A 183 -21.67 0.14 -4.86
N PHE A 184 -20.56 0.47 -5.51
CA PHE A 184 -19.27 0.80 -4.89
C PHE A 184 -18.72 2.10 -5.48
N ILE A 185 -17.85 2.77 -4.73
CA ILE A 185 -17.25 4.03 -5.17
C ILE A 185 -15.77 4.10 -4.79
N CYS A 186 -14.97 4.59 -5.74
CA CYS A 186 -13.59 5.03 -5.53
C CYS A 186 -13.57 6.55 -5.63
N ASN A 187 -13.17 7.23 -4.55
CA ASN A 187 -13.20 8.69 -4.44
C ASN A 187 -11.78 9.22 -4.22
N TYR A 188 -11.23 9.87 -5.23
CA TYR A 188 -9.89 10.45 -5.21
C TYR A 188 -9.89 11.94 -4.81
N LYS A 189 -10.90 12.44 -4.07
CA LYS A 189 -10.95 13.83 -3.57
C LYS A 189 -9.70 14.26 -2.79
N ARG A 190 -8.99 13.34 -2.13
CA ARG A 190 -7.68 13.68 -1.50
C ARG A 190 -6.64 14.17 -2.52
N MET A 191 -6.80 13.80 -3.80
CA MET A 191 -6.04 14.27 -4.96
C MET A 191 -6.48 15.64 -5.51
N GLN A 192 -7.40 16.34 -4.85
CA GLN A 192 -7.81 17.69 -5.22
C GLN A 192 -6.73 18.71 -4.88
N ASP A 193 -6.29 19.52 -5.84
CA ASP A 193 -5.26 20.57 -5.67
C ASP A 193 -3.92 20.06 -5.06
N LEU A 194 -3.79 18.74 -4.87
CA LEU A 194 -3.34 17.83 -5.92
C LEU A 194 -2.16 18.34 -6.73
N PRO A 195 -0.99 18.51 -6.10
CA PRO A 195 0.05 19.24 -6.71
C PRO A 195 0.96 18.27 -7.54
N THR A 196 1.14 18.56 -8.85
CA THR A 196 1.77 17.69 -9.88
C THR A 196 3.24 17.97 -10.26
N ALA A 197 3.89 17.01 -10.93
CA ALA A 197 5.27 17.10 -11.46
C ALA A 197 5.34 17.78 -12.85
N TRP A 198 6.53 18.19 -13.30
CA TRP A 198 6.74 18.82 -14.62
C TRP A 198 7.25 17.83 -15.67
N THR A 199 6.68 17.87 -16.88
CA THR A 199 7.11 17.09 -18.06
C THR A 199 7.04 17.95 -19.31
N GLY A 200 8.10 17.97 -20.13
CA GLY A 200 8.11 18.73 -21.39
C GLY A 200 7.82 20.23 -21.21
N GLY A 201 8.33 20.83 -20.13
CA GLY A 201 8.13 22.25 -19.82
C GLY A 201 6.73 22.64 -19.35
N LYS A 202 5.85 21.67 -19.02
CA LYS A 202 4.50 21.92 -18.49
C LYS A 202 4.21 21.04 -17.25
N PRO A 203 3.34 21.47 -16.32
CA PRO A 203 2.85 20.59 -15.27
C PRO A 203 2.06 19.44 -15.89
N ALA A 204 2.26 18.24 -15.35
CA ALA A 204 1.46 17.07 -15.66
C ALA A 204 0.02 17.25 -15.18
N ALA A 205 -0.91 16.60 -15.87
CA ALA A 205 -2.30 16.56 -15.48
C ALA A 205 -2.53 15.52 -14.37
N LEU A 206 -3.34 15.90 -13.39
CA LEU A 206 -3.89 15.03 -12.36
C LEU A 206 -5.40 15.31 -12.26
N THR A 207 -6.16 14.30 -11.84
CA THR A 207 -7.59 14.45 -11.59
C THR A 207 -7.96 13.86 -10.25
N ALA A 208 -8.88 14.50 -9.53
CA ALA A 208 -9.52 13.94 -8.35
C ALA A 208 -10.76 13.14 -8.75
N ALA A 209 -10.53 12.04 -9.48
CA ALA A 209 -11.62 11.27 -10.08
C ALA A 209 -12.60 10.69 -9.05
N LEU A 210 -13.86 10.56 -9.48
CA LEU A 210 -14.90 9.77 -8.83
C LEU A 210 -15.28 8.65 -9.79
N CYS A 211 -15.16 7.40 -9.36
CA CYS A 211 -15.55 6.23 -10.14
C CYS A 211 -16.62 5.45 -9.37
N LEU A 212 -17.81 5.31 -9.97
CA LEU A 212 -18.90 4.49 -9.50
C LEU A 212 -18.82 3.12 -10.17
N LEU A 213 -18.87 2.05 -9.38
CA LEU A 213 -18.81 0.68 -9.85
C LEU A 213 -20.07 -0.08 -9.43
N TYR A 214 -20.48 -1.03 -10.26
CA TYR A 214 -21.61 -1.91 -10.03
C TYR A 214 -21.15 -3.37 -9.97
N LEU A 215 -21.59 -4.10 -8.95
CA LEU A 215 -21.49 -5.54 -8.87
C LEU A 215 -22.67 -6.17 -9.61
N THR A 216 -22.40 -6.75 -10.75
CA THR A 216 -23.40 -7.38 -11.62
C THR A 216 -23.94 -8.70 -11.02
N PRO A 217 -25.09 -9.21 -11.51
CA PRO A 217 -25.61 -10.52 -11.08
C PRO A 217 -24.66 -11.71 -11.32
N ASP A 218 -23.77 -11.63 -12.32
CA ASP A 218 -22.69 -12.61 -12.57
C ASP A 218 -21.41 -12.36 -11.75
N GLN A 219 -21.50 -11.51 -10.70
CA GLN A 219 -20.44 -11.22 -9.73
C GLN A 219 -19.19 -10.56 -10.31
N LYS A 220 -19.35 -9.82 -11.41
CA LYS A 220 -18.33 -8.95 -11.97
C LYS A 220 -18.50 -7.55 -11.40
N LEU A 221 -17.40 -6.90 -11.04
CA LEU A 221 -17.40 -5.50 -10.67
C LEU A 221 -17.04 -4.70 -11.92
N VAL A 222 -17.91 -3.80 -12.37
CA VAL A 222 -17.73 -3.00 -13.60
C VAL A 222 -17.92 -1.50 -13.32
N PRO A 223 -17.19 -0.59 -14.00
CA PRO A 223 -17.44 0.84 -13.92
C PRO A 223 -18.77 1.20 -14.60
N ILE A 224 -19.58 2.06 -13.97
CA ILE A 224 -20.85 2.56 -14.54
C ILE A 224 -20.91 4.09 -14.67
N ALA A 225 -20.07 4.81 -13.93
CA ALA A 225 -19.89 6.26 -14.11
C ALA A 225 -18.50 6.70 -13.66
N ILE A 226 -17.88 7.63 -14.41
CA ILE A 226 -16.63 8.28 -14.02
C ILE A 226 -16.77 9.79 -14.21
N GLN A 227 -16.42 10.56 -13.18
CA GLN A 227 -16.26 12.01 -13.25
C GLN A 227 -14.80 12.38 -13.00
N THR A 228 -14.20 13.11 -13.94
CA THR A 228 -12.83 13.64 -13.85
C THR A 228 -12.84 15.16 -13.72
N SER A 229 -12.30 15.69 -12.62
CA SER A 229 -12.04 17.13 -12.43
C SER A 229 -10.53 17.41 -12.41
N LEU A 230 -10.07 18.36 -13.22
CA LEU A 230 -8.66 18.79 -13.36
C LEU A 230 -8.24 19.74 -12.22
N LEU A 231 -7.15 19.43 -11.49
CA LEU A 231 -6.67 20.14 -10.28
C LEU A 231 -5.09 20.08 -10.20
N ALA A 232 -4.34 20.91 -9.41
CA ALA A 232 -2.95 21.35 -9.78
C ALA A 232 -1.75 21.51 -8.74
N ASN A 233 -0.44 21.40 -9.22
CA ASN A 233 0.94 21.98 -8.80
C ASN A 233 1.96 21.57 -7.61
N GLY A 234 2.77 20.46 -7.59
CA GLY A 234 3.80 19.97 -6.56
C GLY A 234 3.55 18.89 -5.39
N SER A 235 3.94 17.59 -5.49
CA SER A 235 3.41 16.36 -4.78
C SER A 235 3.33 16.12 -3.24
N ASN A 236 4.08 16.78 -2.35
CA ASN A 236 4.21 16.35 -0.93
C ASN A 236 2.92 16.44 -0.08
N GLU A 237 1.97 17.26 -0.53
CA GLU A 237 0.70 17.54 0.16
C GLU A 237 -0.20 16.29 0.29
N LEU A 238 -0.08 15.29 -0.60
CA LEU A 238 -0.83 14.04 -0.50
C LEU A 238 -0.56 13.32 0.83
N SER A 239 0.73 13.17 1.15
CA SER A 239 1.20 12.48 2.35
C SER A 239 0.76 13.20 3.62
N ARG A 240 0.78 14.54 3.60
CA ARG A 240 0.26 15.36 4.71
C ARG A 240 -1.21 15.09 4.97
N ARG A 241 -2.04 15.18 3.93
CA ARG A 241 -3.50 14.97 4.05
C ARG A 241 -3.83 13.54 4.45
N ALA A 242 -3.16 12.57 3.85
CA ALA A 242 -3.32 11.16 4.19
C ALA A 242 -2.98 10.91 5.67
N LEU A 243 -1.86 11.43 6.18
CA LEU A 243 -1.49 11.30 7.59
C LEU A 243 -2.52 11.97 8.53
N SER A 244 -3.00 13.18 8.22
CA SER A 244 -4.00 13.86 9.05
C SER A 244 -5.35 13.13 9.12
N GLU A 245 -5.69 12.36 8.08
CA GLU A 245 -6.93 11.56 7.97
C GLU A 245 -6.74 10.09 8.39
N THR A 246 -5.51 9.66 8.70
CA THR A 246 -5.22 8.26 9.05
C THR A 246 -5.69 7.95 10.46
N THR A 247 -6.46 6.87 10.61
CA THR A 247 -6.89 6.39 11.92
C THR A 247 -6.35 4.99 12.23
N TYR A 248 -6.26 4.66 13.51
CA TYR A 248 -5.86 3.33 13.97
C TYR A 248 -6.78 2.23 13.41
N SER A 249 -8.09 2.48 13.37
CA SER A 249 -9.06 1.58 12.74
C SER A 249 -8.80 1.37 11.24
N SER A 250 -8.35 2.40 10.51
CA SER A 250 -7.99 2.25 9.09
C SER A 250 -6.72 1.44 8.85
N LEU A 251 -5.84 1.32 9.86
CA LEU A 251 -4.64 0.48 9.83
C LEU A 251 -4.94 -0.97 10.28
N CYS A 252 -6.03 -1.18 11.02
CA CYS A 252 -6.47 -2.50 11.45
C CYS A 252 -7.32 -3.15 10.35
N LEU A 253 -6.78 -4.17 9.67
CA LEU A 253 -7.40 -4.73 8.46
C LEU A 253 -8.90 -5.09 8.61
N PRO A 254 -9.35 -5.81 9.66
CA PRO A 254 -10.76 -6.18 9.78
C PRO A 254 -11.68 -4.95 9.90
N GLU A 255 -11.31 -4.00 10.77
CA GLU A 255 -12.02 -2.73 10.97
C GLU A 255 -12.05 -1.88 9.69
N ASN A 256 -10.95 -1.83 8.94
CA ASN A 256 -10.87 -1.14 7.65
C ASN A 256 -11.82 -1.74 6.61
N LEU A 257 -11.89 -3.07 6.51
CA LEU A 257 -12.76 -3.78 5.55
C LEU A 257 -14.25 -3.64 5.92
N GLU A 258 -14.57 -3.70 7.21
CA GLU A 258 -15.92 -3.50 7.73
C GLU A 258 -16.39 -2.06 7.55
N ALA A 259 -15.56 -1.06 7.91
CA ALA A 259 -15.86 0.35 7.72
C ALA A 259 -16.04 0.75 6.24
N ARG A 260 -15.37 0.04 5.31
CA ARG A 260 -15.58 0.20 3.86
C ARG A 260 -16.74 -0.64 3.31
N GLY A 261 -17.39 -1.47 4.11
CA GLY A 261 -18.53 -2.30 3.73
C GLY A 261 -18.19 -3.45 2.78
N LEU A 262 -16.97 -4.01 2.86
CA LEU A 262 -16.42 -4.95 1.88
C LEU A 262 -16.41 -6.42 2.34
N MET A 263 -16.88 -6.71 3.55
CA MET A 263 -16.82 -8.05 4.15
C MET A 263 -17.58 -9.13 3.37
N SER A 264 -18.61 -8.75 2.59
CA SER A 264 -19.45 -9.67 1.80
C SER A 264 -19.22 -9.62 0.28
N LEU A 265 -18.30 -8.79 -0.21
CA LEU A 265 -18.04 -8.62 -1.65
C LEU A 265 -17.45 -9.92 -2.28
N PRO A 266 -18.10 -10.58 -3.25
CA PRO A 266 -17.53 -11.78 -3.88
C PRO A 266 -16.23 -11.48 -4.64
N ASN A 267 -15.44 -12.53 -4.90
CA ASN A 267 -14.22 -12.50 -5.73
C ASN A 267 -13.14 -11.49 -5.27
N PHE A 268 -13.14 -11.12 -3.98
CA PHE A 268 -12.19 -10.19 -3.37
C PHE A 268 -11.05 -10.95 -2.66
N TYR A 269 -10.16 -11.55 -3.46
CA TYR A 269 -9.09 -12.43 -2.98
C TYR A 269 -8.12 -11.74 -2.02
N TYR A 270 -7.81 -10.44 -2.24
CA TYR A 270 -7.01 -9.66 -1.28
C TYR A 270 -7.62 -9.73 0.13
N ARG A 271 -8.92 -9.47 0.28
CA ARG A 271 -9.60 -9.53 1.59
C ARG A 271 -9.42 -10.91 2.22
N ASP A 272 -9.72 -11.95 1.47
CA ASP A 272 -9.80 -13.32 2.00
C ASP A 272 -8.42 -13.80 2.50
N ASP A 273 -7.36 -13.58 1.72
CA ASP A 273 -6.00 -13.95 2.13
C ASP A 273 -5.40 -13.00 3.16
N ALA A 274 -5.70 -11.69 3.08
CA ALA A 274 -5.27 -10.72 4.07
C ALA A 274 -5.87 -11.01 5.45
N LEU A 275 -7.16 -11.34 5.54
CA LEU A 275 -7.83 -11.71 6.81
C LEU A 275 -7.27 -13.03 7.38
N ARG A 276 -6.98 -14.03 6.54
CA ARG A 276 -6.30 -15.27 6.97
C ARG A 276 -4.95 -14.96 7.60
N ASN A 277 -4.14 -14.12 6.93
CA ASN A 277 -2.82 -13.71 7.42
C ASN A 277 -2.90 -12.88 8.70
N TRP A 278 -3.82 -11.90 8.78
CA TRP A 278 -4.08 -11.12 9.98
C TRP A 278 -4.39 -12.03 11.17
N ASN A 279 -5.27 -13.03 10.99
CA ASN A 279 -5.63 -13.98 12.03
C ASN A 279 -4.47 -14.91 12.44
N ILE A 280 -3.56 -15.25 11.52
CA ILE A 280 -2.33 -16.01 11.85
C ILE A 280 -1.38 -15.15 12.70
N ILE A 281 -1.11 -13.91 12.27
CA ILE A 281 -0.26 -12.96 12.98
C ILE A 281 -0.85 -12.67 14.37
N ASN A 282 -2.15 -12.41 14.47
CA ASN A 282 -2.81 -12.12 15.73
C ASN A 282 -2.68 -13.27 16.75
N ARG A 283 -2.86 -14.53 16.32
CA ARG A 283 -2.64 -15.70 17.21
C ARG A 283 -1.20 -15.83 17.67
N PHE A 284 -0.22 -15.56 16.79
CA PHE A 284 1.20 -15.56 17.16
C PHE A 284 1.49 -14.45 18.19
N VAL A 285 1.07 -13.22 17.90
CA VAL A 285 1.24 -12.07 18.80
C VAL A 285 0.56 -12.33 20.14
N LYS A 286 -0.67 -12.87 20.15
CA LYS A 286 -1.36 -13.23 21.38
C LYS A 286 -0.58 -14.24 22.22
N ALA A 287 -0.09 -15.32 21.62
CA ALA A 287 0.71 -16.32 22.34
C ALA A 287 2.01 -15.73 22.93
N MET A 288 2.59 -14.72 22.28
CA MET A 288 3.76 -14.00 22.79
C MET A 288 3.39 -13.02 23.92
N VAL A 289 2.37 -12.19 23.74
CA VAL A 289 1.95 -11.19 24.76
C VAL A 289 1.43 -11.89 26.01
N ASP A 290 0.58 -12.92 25.89
CA ASP A 290 0.06 -13.69 27.03
C ASP A 290 1.18 -14.36 27.85
N TYR A 291 2.32 -14.68 27.23
CA TYR A 291 3.47 -15.29 27.91
C TYR A 291 4.29 -14.28 28.73
N TYR A 292 4.44 -13.05 28.24
CA TYR A 292 5.22 -12.00 28.93
C TYR A 292 4.38 -11.12 29.87
N TYR A 293 3.09 -10.95 29.57
CA TYR A 293 2.16 -10.13 30.34
C TYR A 293 1.01 -10.98 30.91
N PRO A 294 1.19 -11.62 32.07
CA PRO A 294 0.17 -12.47 32.69
C PRO A 294 -1.05 -11.69 33.22
N SER A 295 -1.03 -10.36 33.19
CA SER A 295 -2.15 -9.50 33.58
C SER A 295 -2.08 -8.11 32.95
N ASP A 296 -3.22 -7.45 32.81
CA ASP A 296 -3.32 -6.04 32.37
C ASP A 296 -2.48 -5.09 33.26
N THR A 297 -2.39 -5.38 34.57
CA THR A 297 -1.52 -4.63 35.48
C THR A 297 -0.04 -4.71 35.06
N SER A 298 0.43 -5.86 34.57
CA SER A 298 1.81 -5.99 34.06
C SER A 298 2.06 -5.17 32.79
N VAL A 299 1.04 -4.94 31.96
CA VAL A 299 1.11 -4.03 30.81
C VAL A 299 1.15 -2.57 31.29
N SER A 300 0.25 -2.17 32.19
CA SER A 300 0.15 -0.77 32.65
C SER A 300 1.39 -0.29 33.44
N MET A 301 2.14 -1.22 34.05
CA MET A 301 3.37 -0.92 34.79
C MET A 301 4.65 -0.92 33.93
N ASP A 302 4.59 -1.40 32.68
CA ASP A 302 5.77 -1.48 31.81
C ASP A 302 6.11 -0.11 31.21
N THR A 303 7.00 0.62 31.88
CA THR A 303 7.38 1.98 31.47
C THR A 303 8.06 2.04 30.10
N GLU A 304 8.75 0.98 29.65
CA GLU A 304 9.42 0.98 28.34
C GLU A 304 8.37 0.82 27.22
N LEU A 305 7.38 -0.05 27.42
CA LEU A 305 6.21 -0.19 26.55
C LEU A 305 5.38 1.10 26.49
N GLN A 306 5.13 1.76 27.63
CA GLN A 306 4.37 3.01 27.68
C GLN A 306 5.11 4.17 26.98
N ASP A 307 6.43 4.30 27.16
CA ASP A 307 7.25 5.27 26.45
C ASP A 307 7.23 5.01 24.94
N TRP A 308 7.33 3.75 24.51
CA TRP A 308 7.34 3.36 23.10
C TRP A 308 6.06 3.78 22.36
N ILE A 309 4.89 3.45 22.90
CA ILE A 309 3.62 3.84 22.24
C ILE A 309 3.39 5.35 22.28
N LYS A 310 3.83 6.02 23.35
CA LYS A 310 3.78 7.47 23.47
C LYS A 310 4.66 8.17 22.43
N ASP A 311 5.88 7.68 22.19
CA ASP A 311 6.77 8.20 21.13
C ASP A 311 6.14 8.02 19.73
N ILE A 312 5.50 6.87 19.45
CA ILE A 312 4.76 6.65 18.20
C ILE A 312 3.61 7.64 18.05
N PHE A 313 2.80 7.84 19.08
CA PHE A 313 1.70 8.82 19.04
C PHE A 313 2.22 10.25 18.85
N MET A 314 3.22 10.66 19.64
CA MET A 314 3.71 12.03 19.67
C MET A 314 4.44 12.42 18.39
N PHE A 315 5.36 11.57 17.91
CA PHE A 315 6.23 11.87 16.77
C PHE A 315 5.74 11.25 15.45
N GLY A 316 5.15 10.05 15.50
CA GLY A 316 4.65 9.35 14.31
C GLY A 316 3.29 9.83 13.84
N PHE A 317 2.36 10.05 14.78
CA PHE A 317 1.03 10.58 14.49
C PHE A 317 0.91 12.07 14.83
N LEU A 318 2.04 12.76 15.09
CA LEU A 318 2.11 14.20 15.37
C LEU A 318 1.17 14.66 16.50
N SER A 319 0.96 13.80 17.51
CA SER A 319 -0.01 13.99 18.60
C SER A 319 -1.47 14.19 18.14
N ASN A 320 -1.82 13.74 16.93
CA ASN A 320 -3.17 13.84 16.37
C ASN A 320 -4.14 12.91 17.12
N THR A 321 -4.91 13.48 18.06
CA THR A 321 -5.92 12.74 18.84
C THR A 321 -7.02 12.12 17.97
N ASN A 322 -7.34 12.72 16.81
CA ASN A 322 -8.32 12.18 15.87
C ASN A 322 -7.86 10.89 15.18
N SER A 323 -6.58 10.54 15.26
CA SER A 323 -6.08 9.25 14.74
C SER A 323 -6.59 8.05 15.54
N GLY A 324 -6.98 8.23 16.80
CA GLY A 324 -7.35 7.12 17.69
C GLY A 324 -6.21 6.14 17.99
N ILE A 325 -4.95 6.50 17.68
CA ILE A 325 -3.77 5.74 18.09
C ILE A 325 -3.63 5.84 19.61
N PRO A 326 -3.40 4.73 20.33
CA PRO A 326 -3.25 4.76 21.78
C PRO A 326 -2.06 5.63 22.20
N GLN A 327 -2.20 6.31 23.35
CA GLN A 327 -1.11 7.07 23.99
C GLN A 327 -0.45 6.30 25.16
N ARG A 328 -1.04 5.15 25.49
CA ARG A 328 -0.67 4.21 26.55
C ARG A 328 -1.42 2.90 26.29
N PHE A 329 -0.94 1.81 26.86
CA PHE A 329 -1.66 0.54 26.93
C PHE A 329 -2.05 0.24 28.36
N GLN A 330 -3.30 -0.15 28.57
CA GLN A 330 -3.85 -0.61 29.84
C GLN A 330 -4.05 -2.12 29.86
N THR A 331 -4.27 -2.76 28.70
CA THR A 331 -4.58 -4.19 28.62
C THR A 331 -3.69 -4.96 27.66
N ALA A 332 -3.55 -6.26 27.88
CA ALA A 332 -2.87 -7.16 26.95
C ALA A 332 -3.54 -7.16 25.56
N GLU A 333 -4.87 -7.00 25.49
CA GLU A 333 -5.62 -6.99 24.23
C GLU A 333 -5.25 -5.78 23.34
N GLU A 334 -5.08 -4.59 23.93
CA GLU A 334 -4.64 -3.39 23.19
C GLU A 334 -3.23 -3.58 22.59
N VAL A 335 -2.31 -4.17 23.37
CA VAL A 335 -0.95 -4.51 22.93
C VAL A 335 -0.99 -5.54 21.80
N ILE A 336 -1.81 -6.59 21.93
CA ILE A 336 -2.00 -7.62 20.90
C ILE A 336 -2.50 -7.00 19.61
N LYS A 337 -3.54 -6.16 19.67
CA LYS A 337 -4.10 -5.48 18.48
C LYS A 337 -3.04 -4.59 17.82
N PHE A 338 -2.29 -3.82 18.60
CA PHE A 338 -1.31 -2.88 18.06
C PHE A 338 -0.11 -3.57 17.41
N ILE A 339 0.47 -4.58 18.07
CA ILE A 339 1.59 -5.36 17.52
C ILE A 339 1.12 -6.18 16.30
N THR A 340 -0.12 -6.70 16.30
CA THR A 340 -0.72 -7.34 15.11
C THR A 340 -0.73 -6.37 13.92
N MET A 341 -1.21 -5.13 14.13
CA MET A 341 -1.24 -4.08 13.12
C MET A 341 0.16 -3.76 12.58
N VAL A 342 1.16 -3.59 13.45
CA VAL A 342 2.54 -3.28 13.06
C VAL A 342 3.16 -4.41 12.22
N ILE A 343 3.04 -5.67 12.67
CA ILE A 343 3.60 -6.82 11.95
C ILE A 343 2.87 -7.02 10.61
N TYR A 344 1.54 -6.94 10.58
CA TYR A 344 0.76 -7.05 9.35
C TYR A 344 1.13 -5.95 8.33
N THR A 345 1.25 -4.70 8.79
CA THR A 345 1.58 -3.55 7.94
C THR A 345 2.96 -3.69 7.29
N SER A 346 3.98 -4.03 8.10
CA SER A 346 5.37 -4.16 7.65
C SER A 346 5.68 -5.43 6.84
N SER A 347 4.74 -6.38 6.75
CA SER A 347 4.91 -7.64 6.01
C SER A 347 3.86 -7.82 4.91
N VAL A 348 2.66 -8.27 5.27
CA VAL A 348 1.61 -8.69 4.34
C VAL A 348 1.00 -7.51 3.60
N HIS A 349 0.71 -6.41 4.28
CA HIS A 349 0.16 -5.23 3.61
C HIS A 349 1.15 -4.65 2.61
N HIS A 350 2.40 -4.39 3.04
CA HIS A 350 3.46 -3.95 2.14
C HIS A 350 3.64 -4.89 0.93
N ALA A 351 3.70 -6.20 1.15
CA ALA A 351 3.78 -7.18 0.06
C ALA A 351 2.60 -7.09 -0.93
N SER A 352 1.38 -6.89 -0.43
CA SER A 352 0.16 -6.81 -1.26
C SER A 352 0.12 -5.61 -2.20
N VAL A 353 0.71 -4.47 -1.80
CA VAL A 353 0.75 -3.25 -2.63
C VAL A 353 2.07 -3.08 -3.39
N ASN A 354 3.13 -3.79 -2.99
CA ASN A 354 4.45 -3.69 -3.63
C ASN A 354 4.69 -4.76 -4.71
N ASN A 355 4.39 -6.03 -4.43
CA ASN A 355 4.93 -7.14 -5.23
C ASN A 355 4.29 -7.27 -6.63
N GLY A 356 3.04 -6.82 -6.79
CA GLY A 356 2.35 -6.81 -8.07
C GLY A 356 2.61 -5.56 -8.92
N GLN A 357 3.40 -4.57 -8.46
CA GLN A 357 3.54 -3.30 -9.19
C GLN A 357 3.97 -3.49 -10.64
N PHE A 358 4.97 -4.33 -10.90
CA PHE A 358 5.43 -4.61 -12.26
C PHE A 358 4.35 -5.25 -13.14
N ASP A 359 3.53 -6.14 -12.57
CA ASP A 359 2.54 -6.87 -13.34
C ASP A 359 1.48 -5.94 -13.95
N PHE A 360 1.10 -4.88 -13.23
CA PHE A 360 0.02 -3.96 -13.63
C PHE A 360 0.50 -2.62 -14.22
N ILE A 361 1.81 -2.32 -14.25
CA ILE A 361 2.39 -1.03 -14.71
C ILE A 361 2.42 -0.85 -16.25
N TRP A 362 1.65 -1.66 -16.99
CA TRP A 362 1.41 -1.46 -18.42
C TRP A 362 0.89 -0.03 -18.65
N PRO A 363 1.56 0.84 -19.45
CA PRO A 363 1.23 2.28 -19.46
C PRO A 363 -0.22 2.66 -19.80
N PRO A 364 -0.94 1.94 -20.69
CA PRO A 364 -2.39 2.15 -20.88
C PRO A 364 -3.26 1.72 -19.69
N ASN A 365 -2.82 0.73 -18.89
CA ASN A 365 -3.54 0.24 -17.71
C ASN A 365 -3.30 1.12 -16.47
N SER A 366 -2.04 1.51 -16.24
CA SER A 366 -1.63 2.31 -15.07
C SER A 366 -0.68 3.45 -15.48
N PRO A 367 -1.19 4.49 -16.19
CA PRO A 367 -0.37 5.63 -16.60
C PRO A 367 0.07 6.45 -15.38
N LEU A 368 1.35 6.35 -15.02
CA LEU A 368 1.93 7.09 -13.88
C LEU A 368 2.05 8.60 -14.10
N ILE A 369 1.84 9.07 -15.33
CA ILE A 369 1.76 10.49 -15.64
C ILE A 369 0.87 10.74 -16.86
N MET A 370 0.13 11.85 -16.84
CA MET A 370 -0.69 12.30 -17.97
C MET A 370 -0.17 13.66 -18.45
N ARG A 371 0.08 13.79 -19.75
CA ARG A 371 0.64 15.01 -20.38
C ARG A 371 -0.42 16.05 -20.75
N LYS A 372 -1.69 15.65 -20.79
CA LYS A 372 -2.84 16.51 -21.09
C LYS A 372 -3.95 16.26 -20.06
N GLY A 373 -4.78 17.28 -19.85
CA GLY A 373 -5.98 17.17 -19.02
C GLY A 373 -7.02 16.20 -19.60
N PRO A 374 -8.03 15.79 -18.79
CA PRO A 374 -9.14 15.01 -19.30
C PRO A 374 -9.95 15.81 -20.33
N PRO A 375 -10.64 15.14 -21.28
CA PRO A 375 -11.48 15.82 -22.24
C PRO A 375 -12.68 16.49 -21.55
N HIS A 376 -13.00 17.73 -21.95
CA HIS A 376 -14.14 18.48 -21.42
C HIS A 376 -15.46 18.17 -22.13
N THR A 377 -15.41 17.60 -23.33
CA THR A 377 -16.57 17.35 -24.19
C THR A 377 -16.56 15.91 -24.71
N LYS A 378 -17.71 15.22 -24.62
CA LYS A 378 -17.86 13.84 -25.14
C LYS A 378 -17.69 13.80 -26.65
N GLY A 379 -17.21 12.67 -27.19
CA GLY A 379 -17.05 12.43 -28.63
C GLY A 379 -15.80 13.04 -29.28
N GLN A 380 -14.94 13.74 -28.53
CA GLN A 380 -13.70 14.33 -29.06
C GLN A 380 -12.47 13.41 -28.98
N THR A 381 -12.55 12.33 -28.20
CA THR A 381 -11.42 11.41 -27.97
C THR A 381 -11.22 10.45 -29.15
N ASN A 382 -9.98 10.32 -29.60
CA ASN A 382 -9.52 9.36 -30.59
C ASN A 382 -8.12 8.81 -30.21
N LEU A 383 -7.60 7.82 -30.96
CA LEU A 383 -6.30 7.19 -30.68
C LEU A 383 -5.15 8.20 -30.61
N GLN A 384 -5.09 9.19 -31.52
CA GLN A 384 -4.06 10.22 -31.48
C GLN A 384 -4.12 11.02 -30.17
N THR A 385 -5.30 11.49 -29.76
CA THR A 385 -5.45 12.22 -28.49
C THR A 385 -5.07 11.37 -27.26
N ILE A 386 -5.22 10.05 -27.32
CA ILE A 386 -4.79 9.12 -26.26
C ILE A 386 -3.27 9.06 -26.20
N PHE A 387 -2.58 8.83 -27.33
CA PHE A 387 -1.10 8.83 -27.38
C PHE A 387 -0.49 10.20 -27.02
N GLU A 388 -1.15 11.30 -27.40
CA GLU A 388 -0.78 12.65 -27.00
C GLU A 388 -0.95 12.92 -25.49
N THR A 389 -1.76 12.13 -24.80
CA THR A 389 -2.03 12.27 -23.35
C THR A 389 -1.17 11.32 -22.51
N MET A 390 -0.90 10.10 -23.00
CA MET A 390 -0.07 9.10 -22.32
C MET A 390 1.40 9.55 -22.13
N PRO A 391 2.16 8.90 -21.22
CA PRO A 391 3.59 9.16 -21.05
C PRO A 391 4.39 8.97 -22.35
N LEU A 392 5.50 9.71 -22.49
CA LEU A 392 6.47 9.52 -23.58
C LEU A 392 7.19 8.17 -23.45
N LYS A 393 7.86 7.73 -24.52
CA LYS A 393 8.65 6.48 -24.54
C LYS A 393 9.64 6.41 -23.38
N GLY A 394 10.41 7.47 -23.16
CA GLY A 394 11.41 7.55 -22.10
C GLY A 394 10.87 7.41 -20.70
N ILE A 395 9.78 8.14 -20.41
CA ILE A 395 9.11 8.11 -19.11
C ILE A 395 8.45 6.76 -18.86
N SER A 396 7.82 6.17 -19.88
CA SER A 396 7.23 4.83 -19.82
C SER A 396 8.30 3.77 -19.48
N SER A 397 9.42 3.80 -20.22
CA SER A 397 10.56 2.89 -20.05
C SER A 397 11.17 2.98 -18.65
N TYR A 398 11.41 4.20 -18.15
CA TYR A 398 11.89 4.45 -16.80
C TYR A 398 10.97 3.85 -15.72
N PHE A 399 9.66 4.07 -15.83
CA PHE A 399 8.72 3.60 -14.81
C PHE A 399 8.50 2.08 -14.83
N VAL A 400 8.43 1.46 -16.01
CA VAL A 400 8.35 -0.02 -16.11
C VAL A 400 9.61 -0.66 -15.50
N THR A 401 10.78 -0.08 -15.77
CA THR A 401 12.05 -0.48 -15.13
C THR A 401 12.00 -0.33 -13.62
N LEU A 402 11.53 0.82 -13.11
CA LEU A 402 11.40 1.05 -11.67
C LEU A 402 10.45 0.03 -11.02
N GLY A 403 9.29 -0.23 -11.64
CA GLY A 403 8.34 -1.25 -11.20
C GLY A 403 8.98 -2.63 -11.11
N TRP A 404 9.70 -3.06 -12.15
CA TRP A 404 10.42 -4.35 -12.17
C TRP A 404 11.35 -4.49 -10.95
N LEU A 405 12.12 -3.45 -10.67
CA LEU A 405 13.12 -3.43 -9.60
C LEU A 405 12.50 -3.42 -8.20
N LEU A 406 11.38 -2.71 -8.01
CA LEU A 406 10.65 -2.71 -6.74
C LEU A 406 10.03 -4.08 -6.40
N THR A 407 9.74 -4.91 -7.41
CA THR A 407 9.28 -6.30 -7.19
C THR A 407 10.40 -7.30 -6.90
N LYS A 408 11.68 -6.94 -7.09
CA LYS A 408 12.79 -7.90 -6.90
C LYS A 408 13.21 -8.07 -5.45
N LYS A 409 13.12 -9.32 -5.00
CA LYS A 409 13.74 -9.82 -3.78
C LYS A 409 15.23 -10.05 -4.05
N TYR A 410 16.09 -9.46 -3.23
CA TYR A 410 17.53 -9.75 -3.23
C TYR A 410 17.81 -11.00 -2.39
N THR A 411 19.05 -11.50 -2.44
CA THR A 411 19.46 -12.79 -1.86
C THR A 411 19.27 -12.92 -0.34
N GLY A 412 19.23 -11.80 0.39
CA GLY A 412 19.00 -11.74 1.83
C GLY A 412 17.53 -11.59 2.27
N TYR A 413 16.57 -11.69 1.34
CA TYR A 413 15.14 -11.56 1.66
C TYR A 413 14.66 -12.65 2.63
N VAL A 414 14.04 -12.24 3.74
CA VAL A 414 13.42 -13.14 4.73
C VAL A 414 11.91 -13.17 4.50
N SER A 415 11.36 -14.37 4.27
CA SER A 415 9.92 -14.59 4.13
C SER A 415 9.25 -14.75 5.50
N ILE A 416 8.02 -14.25 5.65
CA ILE A 416 7.18 -14.49 6.84
C ILE A 416 6.66 -15.94 6.92
N VAL A 417 6.67 -16.67 5.79
CA VAL A 417 6.40 -18.11 5.71
C VAL A 417 7.57 -18.78 5.00
N ARG A 418 8.22 -19.77 5.65
CA ARG A 418 9.06 -20.74 4.95
C ARG A 418 8.14 -21.80 4.34
N HIS A 419 8.22 -21.95 3.02
CA HIS A 419 7.60 -23.04 2.26
C HIS A 419 8.36 -24.35 2.47
#